data_AF-E3LI43-F1
#
_entry.id   AF-E3LI43-F1
#
_cell.length_a   1.000
_cell.length_b   1.000
_cell.length_c   1.000
_cell.angle_alpha   90.00
_cell.angle_beta   90.00
_cell.angle_gamma   90.00
#
_symmetry.space_group_name_H-M   'P 1'
#
loop_
_entity.id
_entity.type
_entity.pdbx_description
1 polymer ?
#
loop_
_entity_poly.entity_id
_entity_poly.type
_entity_poly.pdbx_seq_one_letter_code
_entity_poly.pdbx_strand_id
1 'polypeptide(L)'
;MLKLIFLIFLCLLLIIHSTNGASFRLCSSEQLTQFVGRCGPIERELVDLRNSTEDYYPKPEIVNNMTDLCQKVANCYGSIKCAESIDKMNQNKFQCDEDRLMFGEVPECIKWLFKEIYMVDYYDCLKDYDFLSYNMETKRKAFTSGKSCVFQVFNESQLFECDRDAVELIHKNYDLIVDYLTTDSSKKLCRGVNPLYQKLQCEVIKDKWLSMDSELINSGNNTQEEIAGFLELGNVLKECMSHSCLYTKKEKSYVDYRQKETKFRNSPFVKCATKIYEKKINTYEKYPCLKNQEPKEKTECKKLMLEELCGKEAADNLEETQEFFEFALGNNTEIIQ
;
A
#
# COMPACT_ATOMS: atom_id res chain seq x y z
N MET A 1 6.10 -68.42 -17.86
CA MET A 1 5.44 -67.15 -17.46
C MET A 1 5.32 -66.96 -15.95
N LEU A 2 4.88 -67.96 -15.17
CA LEU A 2 4.68 -67.80 -13.71
C LEU A 2 5.94 -67.40 -12.91
N LYS A 3 7.13 -67.91 -13.29
CA LYS A 3 8.41 -67.56 -12.64
C LYS A 3 8.87 -66.12 -12.89
N LEU A 4 8.50 -65.53 -14.04
CA LEU A 4 8.87 -64.15 -14.39
C LEU A 4 8.01 -63.14 -13.64
N ILE A 5 6.71 -63.45 -13.45
CA ILE A 5 5.77 -62.65 -12.68
C ILE A 5 6.17 -62.62 -11.19
N PHE A 6 6.61 -63.74 -10.64
CA PHE A 6 7.04 -63.82 -9.24
C PHE A 6 8.32 -63.00 -8.97
N LEU A 7 9.26 -62.98 -9.92
CA LEU A 7 10.48 -62.16 -9.86
C LEU A 7 10.19 -60.66 -9.96
N ILE A 8 9.24 -60.26 -10.83
CA ILE A 8 8.81 -58.86 -10.96
C ILE A 8 8.09 -58.40 -9.68
N PHE A 9 7.27 -59.26 -9.06
CA PHE A 9 6.57 -58.94 -7.81
C PHE A 9 7.54 -58.81 -6.62
N LEU A 10 8.57 -59.66 -6.55
CA LEU A 10 9.65 -59.55 -5.55
C LEU A 10 10.52 -58.30 -5.76
N CYS A 11 10.82 -57.92 -7.00
CA CYS A 11 11.52 -56.67 -7.30
C CYS A 11 10.66 -55.43 -6.95
N LEU A 12 9.36 -55.45 -7.23
CA LEU A 12 8.46 -54.35 -6.86
C LEU A 12 8.32 -54.21 -5.34
N LEU A 13 8.26 -55.31 -4.58
CA LEU A 13 8.24 -55.27 -3.11
C LEU A 13 9.55 -54.73 -2.51
N LEU A 14 10.70 -55.04 -3.14
CA LEU A 14 12.01 -54.51 -2.74
C LEU A 14 12.17 -53.01 -3.11
N ILE A 15 11.59 -52.56 -4.23
CA ILE A 15 11.60 -51.14 -4.60
C ILE A 15 10.70 -50.33 -3.67
N ILE A 16 9.52 -50.86 -3.27
CA ILE A 16 8.62 -50.21 -2.29
C ILE A 16 9.27 -50.11 -0.90
N HIS A 17 10.15 -51.04 -0.51
CA HIS A 17 10.93 -50.93 0.73
C HIS A 17 12.14 -49.99 0.64
N SER A 18 12.58 -49.62 -0.57
CA SER A 18 13.80 -48.82 -0.75
C SER A 18 13.57 -47.32 -0.95
N THR A 19 12.33 -46.86 -1.15
CA THR A 19 12.05 -45.43 -1.43
C THR A 19 11.12 -44.73 -0.45
N ASN A 20 10.72 -45.35 0.66
CA ASN A 20 9.93 -44.67 1.70
C ASN A 20 10.44 -45.05 3.09
N GLY A 21 11.41 -44.28 3.59
CA GLY A 21 12.01 -44.55 4.88
C GLY A 21 12.95 -43.46 5.37
N ALA A 22 12.63 -42.18 5.15
CA ALA A 22 13.03 -41.21 6.16
C ALA A 22 12.25 -41.58 7.43
N SER A 23 12.83 -42.46 8.25
CA SER A 23 12.30 -42.81 9.56
C SER A 23 12.38 -41.55 10.43
N PHE A 24 11.36 -40.69 10.34
CA PHE A 24 11.20 -39.60 11.27
C PHE A 24 10.84 -40.21 12.62
N ARG A 25 11.85 -40.31 13.48
CA ARG A 25 11.71 -40.84 14.83
C ARG A 25 10.79 -39.92 15.61
N LEU A 26 9.67 -40.47 16.08
CA LEU A 26 8.77 -39.78 17.02
C LEU A 26 9.55 -39.36 18.27
N CYS A 27 9.14 -38.26 18.89
CA CYS A 27 9.81 -37.75 20.09
C CYS A 27 9.71 -38.77 21.25
N SER A 28 10.81 -38.97 21.97
CA SER A 28 10.78 -39.65 23.27
C SER A 28 10.11 -38.76 24.34
N SER A 29 9.74 -39.33 25.48
CA SER A 29 9.18 -38.56 26.60
C SER A 29 10.10 -37.43 27.08
N GLU A 30 11.42 -37.64 27.04
CA GLU A 30 12.41 -36.61 27.37
C GLU A 30 12.41 -35.48 26.32
N GLN A 31 12.38 -35.84 25.04
CA GLN A 31 12.30 -34.88 23.94
C GLN A 31 11.00 -34.08 23.97
N LEU A 32 9.87 -34.72 24.31
CA LEU A 32 8.58 -34.04 24.52
C LEU A 32 8.64 -33.06 25.70
N THR A 33 9.36 -33.40 26.76
CA THR A 33 9.57 -32.49 27.90
C THR A 33 10.37 -31.25 27.48
N GLN A 34 11.42 -31.42 26.66
CA GLN A 34 12.17 -30.29 26.09
C GLN A 34 11.31 -29.47 25.12
N PHE A 35 10.56 -30.14 24.26
CA PHE A 35 9.66 -29.52 23.29
C PHE A 35 8.68 -28.56 23.98
N VAL A 36 7.95 -29.03 24.99
CA VAL A 36 6.94 -28.22 25.69
C VAL A 36 7.58 -27.24 26.67
N GLY A 37 8.54 -27.70 27.49
CA GLY A 37 9.09 -26.94 28.59
C GLY A 37 10.11 -25.87 28.18
N ARG A 38 10.86 -26.10 27.09
CA ARG A 38 11.93 -25.19 26.63
C ARG A 38 11.50 -24.36 25.44
N CYS A 39 10.92 -24.96 24.41
CA CYS A 39 10.58 -24.24 23.17
C CYS A 39 9.21 -23.57 23.25
N GLY A 40 8.24 -24.20 23.91
CA GLY A 40 6.88 -23.68 24.07
C GLY A 40 6.78 -22.25 24.65
N PRO A 41 7.56 -21.87 25.69
CA PRO A 41 7.55 -20.49 26.19
C PRO A 41 8.01 -19.45 25.16
N ILE A 42 9.05 -19.77 24.37
CA ILE A 42 9.60 -18.86 23.35
C ILE A 42 8.58 -18.69 22.20
N GLU A 43 7.93 -19.78 21.79
CA GLU A 43 6.87 -19.73 20.77
C GLU A 43 5.68 -18.89 21.25
N ARG A 44 5.28 -19.00 22.53
CA ARG A 44 4.23 -18.16 23.09
C ARG A 44 4.60 -16.69 23.08
N GLU A 45 5.82 -16.35 23.48
CA GLU A 45 6.30 -14.96 23.44
C GLU A 45 6.24 -14.38 22.02
N LEU A 46 6.65 -15.17 21.02
CA LEU A 46 6.54 -14.77 19.61
C LEU A 46 5.09 -14.55 19.18
N VAL A 47 4.18 -15.45 19.55
CA VAL A 47 2.75 -15.34 19.23
C VAL A 47 2.12 -14.12 19.92
N ASP A 48 2.47 -13.85 21.18
CA ASP A 48 1.97 -12.69 21.92
C ASP A 48 2.46 -11.37 21.30
N LEU A 49 3.72 -11.34 20.84
CA LEU A 49 4.27 -10.19 20.12
C LEU A 49 3.56 -9.95 18.79
N ARG A 50 3.27 -11.01 18.02
CA ARG A 50 2.47 -10.92 16.78
C ARG A 50 1.06 -10.41 17.04
N ASN A 51 0.41 -10.93 18.07
CA ASN A 51 -0.97 -10.58 18.41
C ASN A 51 -1.10 -9.13 18.88
N SER A 52 -0.10 -8.62 19.61
CA SER A 52 -0.05 -7.23 20.07
C SER A 52 0.41 -6.23 19.01
N THR A 53 0.93 -6.70 17.87
CA THR A 53 1.34 -5.84 16.75
C THR A 53 0.14 -5.56 15.84
N GLU A 54 -0.47 -4.39 16.05
CA GLU A 54 -1.60 -3.89 15.27
C GLU A 54 -1.16 -3.02 14.08
N ASP A 55 0.04 -2.44 14.14
CA ASP A 55 0.59 -1.56 13.10
C ASP A 55 1.29 -2.37 12.00
N TYR A 56 1.08 -1.97 10.75
CA TYR A 56 1.81 -2.49 9.59
C TYR A 56 3.23 -1.93 9.48
N TYR A 57 3.52 -0.83 10.18
CA TYR A 57 4.85 -0.23 10.29
C TYR A 57 5.31 -0.20 11.75
N PRO A 58 5.49 -1.38 12.37
CA PRO A 58 5.92 -1.44 13.76
C PRO A 58 7.30 -0.80 13.95
N LYS A 59 7.58 -0.33 15.16
CA LYS A 59 8.88 0.24 15.51
C LYS A 59 10.00 -0.77 15.23
N PRO A 60 11.21 -0.34 14.83
CA PRO A 60 12.33 -1.24 14.53
C PRO A 60 12.66 -2.23 15.67
N GLU A 61 12.51 -1.80 16.93
CA GLU A 61 12.70 -2.67 18.10
C GLU A 61 11.74 -3.87 18.09
N ILE A 62 10.48 -3.68 17.70
CA ILE A 62 9.49 -4.77 17.62
C ILE A 62 9.88 -5.75 16.51
N VAL A 63 10.28 -5.25 15.33
CA VAL A 63 10.72 -6.07 14.19
C VAL A 63 11.97 -6.89 14.56
N ASN A 64 12.92 -6.28 15.25
CA ASN A 64 14.12 -6.96 15.73
C ASN A 64 13.78 -8.04 16.76
N ASN A 65 12.91 -7.73 17.73
CA ASN A 65 12.46 -8.71 18.73
C ASN A 65 11.74 -9.90 18.08
N MET A 66 10.87 -9.65 17.08
CA MET A 66 10.22 -10.72 16.32
C MET A 66 11.25 -11.59 15.59
N THR A 67 12.23 -10.96 14.92
CA THR A 67 13.30 -11.65 14.19
C THR A 67 14.13 -12.54 15.12
N ASP A 68 14.52 -12.01 16.27
CA ASP A 68 15.27 -12.75 17.30
C ASP A 68 14.49 -13.94 17.85
N LEU A 69 13.21 -13.74 18.16
CA LEU A 69 12.33 -14.80 18.65
C LEU A 69 12.12 -15.88 17.59
N CYS A 70 11.94 -15.48 16.33
CA CYS A 70 11.87 -16.40 15.19
C CYS A 70 13.11 -17.31 15.09
N GLN A 71 14.31 -16.74 15.20
CA GLN A 71 15.54 -17.53 15.19
C GLN A 71 15.63 -18.45 16.42
N LYS A 72 15.29 -17.95 17.62
CA LYS A 72 15.32 -18.73 18.86
C LYS A 72 14.37 -19.92 18.81
N VAL A 73 13.13 -19.73 18.34
CA VAL A 73 12.13 -20.80 18.22
C VAL A 73 12.57 -21.84 17.20
N ALA A 74 13.00 -21.41 16.01
CA ALA A 74 13.49 -22.32 14.97
C ALA A 74 14.69 -23.15 15.44
N ASN A 75 15.66 -22.52 16.10
CA ASN A 75 16.84 -23.19 16.65
C ASN A 75 16.47 -24.14 17.80
N CYS A 76 15.52 -23.76 18.67
CA CYS A 76 15.08 -24.59 19.77
C CYS A 76 14.48 -25.90 19.25
N TYR A 77 13.47 -25.82 18.39
CA TYR A 77 12.82 -27.00 17.82
C TYR A 77 13.77 -27.80 16.91
N GLY A 78 14.62 -27.13 16.13
CA GLY A 78 15.63 -27.81 15.31
C GLY A 78 16.65 -28.62 16.10
N SER A 79 16.92 -28.24 17.36
CA SER A 79 17.90 -28.95 18.22
C SER A 79 17.42 -30.31 18.74
N ILE A 80 16.09 -30.53 18.83
CA ILE A 80 15.50 -31.75 19.40
C ILE A 80 15.50 -32.91 18.38
N LYS A 81 15.42 -32.60 17.08
CA LYS A 81 15.58 -33.53 15.94
C LYS A 81 14.61 -34.73 15.88
N CYS A 82 13.49 -34.71 16.61
CA CYS A 82 12.38 -35.64 16.39
C CYS A 82 11.34 -35.09 15.40
N ALA A 83 10.50 -35.97 14.85
CA ALA A 83 9.51 -35.65 13.81
C ALA A 83 8.66 -34.42 14.15
N GLU A 84 8.01 -34.44 15.31
CA GLU A 84 7.10 -33.41 15.78
C GLU A 84 7.81 -32.06 15.96
N SER A 85 9.08 -32.11 16.39
CA SER A 85 9.91 -30.91 16.54
C SER A 85 10.35 -30.33 15.20
N ILE A 86 10.68 -31.16 14.22
CA ILE A 86 11.01 -30.69 12.88
C ILE A 86 9.78 -30.08 12.21
N ASP A 87 8.61 -30.70 12.36
CA ASP A 87 7.35 -30.14 11.88
C ASP A 87 7.07 -28.77 12.51
N LYS A 88 7.26 -28.64 13.83
CA LYS A 88 7.11 -27.34 14.52
C LYS A 88 8.13 -26.30 14.10
N MET A 89 9.38 -26.70 13.89
CA MET A 89 10.41 -25.81 13.36
C MET A 89 9.99 -25.28 11.99
N ASN A 90 9.51 -26.15 11.09
CA ASN A 90 9.09 -25.77 9.75
C ASN A 90 7.85 -24.86 9.76
N GLN A 91 6.86 -25.15 10.61
CA GLN A 91 5.69 -24.28 10.81
C GLN A 91 6.10 -22.89 11.30
N ASN A 92 6.98 -22.82 12.30
CA ASN A 92 7.46 -21.54 12.83
C ASN A 92 8.28 -20.76 11.78
N LYS A 93 9.17 -21.44 11.03
CA LYS A 93 9.92 -20.81 9.93
C LYS A 93 9.00 -20.23 8.88
N PHE A 94 7.93 -20.95 8.49
CA PHE A 94 6.96 -20.44 7.53
C PHE A 94 6.27 -19.17 8.04
N GLN A 95 5.80 -19.16 9.29
CA GLN A 95 5.18 -17.97 9.89
C GLN A 95 6.17 -16.81 10.02
N CYS A 96 7.43 -17.09 10.35
CA CYS A 96 8.48 -16.08 10.42
C CYS A 96 8.84 -15.49 9.05
N ASP A 97 8.85 -16.31 7.99
CA ASP A 97 8.99 -15.81 6.62
C ASP A 97 7.78 -14.90 6.29
N GLU A 98 6.54 -15.29 6.66
CA GLU A 98 5.35 -14.44 6.48
C GLU A 98 5.43 -13.11 7.28
N ASP A 99 5.92 -13.13 8.53
CA ASP A 99 6.17 -11.92 9.31
C ASP A 99 7.15 -10.99 8.58
N ARG A 100 8.22 -11.53 7.99
CA ARG A 100 9.19 -10.74 7.21
C ARG A 100 8.61 -10.20 5.90
N LEU A 101 7.63 -10.89 5.31
CA LEU A 101 6.89 -10.38 4.14
C LEU A 101 5.95 -9.23 4.52
N MET A 102 5.50 -9.19 5.78
CA MET A 102 4.61 -8.16 6.31
C MET A 102 5.36 -6.98 6.95
N PHE A 103 6.49 -7.22 7.59
CA PHE A 103 7.22 -6.25 8.40
C PHE A 103 8.69 -6.17 8.01
N GLY A 104 9.30 -4.99 8.18
CA GLY A 104 10.72 -4.77 7.91
C GLY A 104 11.00 -4.45 6.44
N GLU A 105 12.07 -5.02 5.89
CA GLU A 105 12.68 -4.59 4.63
C GLU A 105 11.95 -5.08 3.36
N VAL A 106 11.21 -6.21 3.42
CA VAL A 106 10.51 -6.72 2.23
C VAL A 106 9.38 -5.78 1.78
N PRO A 107 8.48 -5.29 2.66
CA PRO A 107 7.51 -4.27 2.29
C PRO A 107 8.13 -3.05 1.57
N GLU A 108 9.27 -2.55 2.06
CA GLU A 108 9.95 -1.41 1.42
C GLU A 108 10.45 -1.77 0.01
N CYS A 109 10.99 -2.98 -0.18
CA CYS A 109 11.32 -3.47 -1.52
C CYS A 109 10.11 -3.59 -2.44
N ILE A 110 8.97 -4.08 -1.94
CA ILE A 110 7.74 -4.18 -2.74
C ILE A 110 7.23 -2.78 -3.12
N LYS A 111 7.31 -1.81 -2.19
CA LYS A 111 7.01 -0.40 -2.46
C LYS A 111 7.96 0.17 -3.53
N TRP A 112 9.24 -0.16 -3.46
CA TRP A 112 10.23 0.21 -4.46
C TRP A 112 9.89 -0.34 -5.86
N LEU A 113 9.51 -1.61 -5.96
CA LEU A 113 9.06 -2.18 -7.23
C LEU A 113 7.88 -1.39 -7.82
N PHE A 114 6.89 -1.03 -7.01
CA PHE A 114 5.78 -0.20 -7.50
C PHE A 114 6.24 1.19 -7.94
N LYS A 115 7.22 1.79 -7.25
CA LYS A 115 7.82 3.06 -7.67
C LYS A 115 8.43 2.95 -9.06
N GLU A 116 9.18 1.89 -9.33
CA GLU A 116 9.76 1.64 -10.65
C GLU A 116 8.67 1.46 -11.71
N ILE A 117 7.60 0.71 -11.41
CA ILE A 117 6.49 0.52 -12.34
C ILE A 117 5.72 1.82 -12.63
N TYR A 118 5.48 2.67 -11.62
CA TYR A 118 4.68 3.89 -11.78
C TYR A 118 5.45 5.08 -12.36
N MET A 119 6.71 5.25 -11.95
CA MET A 119 7.37 6.55 -12.00
C MET A 119 8.69 6.55 -12.75
N VAL A 120 9.29 5.39 -12.97
CA VAL A 120 10.64 5.30 -13.48
C VAL A 120 10.65 4.56 -14.81
N ASP A 121 11.11 5.25 -15.83
CA ASP A 121 11.19 4.71 -17.19
C ASP A 121 12.50 3.94 -17.45
N TYR A 122 13.14 3.44 -16.39
CA TYR A 122 14.48 2.86 -16.45
C TYR A 122 14.46 1.41 -16.94
N TYR A 123 13.49 0.62 -16.48
CA TYR A 123 13.35 -0.78 -16.88
C TYR A 123 12.33 -0.92 -18.01
N ASP A 124 12.79 -0.90 -19.26
CA ASP A 124 11.92 -0.99 -20.44
C ASP A 124 10.99 -2.20 -20.42
N CYS A 125 11.45 -3.35 -19.90
CA CYS A 125 10.63 -4.57 -19.82
C CYS A 125 9.41 -4.44 -18.89
N LEU A 126 9.36 -3.44 -17.99
CA LEU A 126 8.20 -3.24 -17.13
C LEU A 126 6.97 -2.77 -17.92
N LYS A 127 7.19 -2.11 -19.07
CA LYS A 127 6.13 -1.58 -19.95
C LYS A 127 5.33 -2.66 -20.66
N ASP A 128 5.91 -3.85 -20.82
CA ASP A 128 5.31 -4.95 -21.59
C ASP A 128 4.19 -5.67 -20.82
N TYR A 129 4.02 -5.38 -19.53
CA TYR A 129 3.10 -6.09 -18.66
C TYR A 129 2.24 -5.13 -17.82
N ASP A 130 0.98 -5.53 -17.62
CA ASP A 130 0.02 -4.76 -16.85
C ASP A 130 0.07 -5.11 -15.34
N PHE A 131 1.17 -4.72 -14.68
CA PHE A 131 1.38 -4.99 -13.25
C PHE A 131 0.42 -4.21 -12.32
N LEU A 132 -0.17 -3.12 -12.81
CA LEU A 132 -1.00 -2.21 -12.02
C LEU A 132 -2.50 -2.47 -12.16
N SER A 133 -2.91 -3.35 -13.08
CA SER A 133 -4.30 -3.77 -13.29
C SER A 133 -5.04 -4.09 -11.99
N TYR A 134 -6.25 -3.54 -11.86
CA TYR A 134 -7.20 -3.94 -10.82
C TYR A 134 -7.93 -5.25 -11.14
N ASN A 135 -7.84 -5.76 -12.37
CA ASN A 135 -8.22 -7.14 -12.69
C ASN A 135 -7.14 -8.10 -12.19
N MET A 136 -7.51 -8.96 -11.24
CA MET A 136 -6.58 -9.88 -10.57
C MET A 136 -5.99 -10.94 -11.49
N GLU A 137 -6.72 -11.40 -12.51
CA GLU A 137 -6.22 -12.37 -13.50
C GLU A 137 -5.16 -11.73 -14.40
N THR A 138 -5.46 -10.54 -14.92
CA THR A 138 -4.50 -9.74 -15.70
C THR A 138 -3.25 -9.43 -14.89
N LYS A 139 -3.41 -8.97 -13.64
CA LYS A 139 -2.28 -8.67 -12.74
C LYS A 139 -1.45 -9.92 -12.47
N ARG A 140 -2.09 -11.07 -12.21
CA ARG A 140 -1.39 -12.34 -12.01
C ARG A 140 -0.60 -12.76 -13.23
N LYS A 141 -1.18 -12.62 -14.42
CA LYS A 141 -0.49 -12.91 -15.68
C LYS A 141 0.71 -11.99 -15.88
N ALA A 142 0.60 -10.70 -15.54
CA ALA A 142 1.69 -9.74 -15.60
C ALA A 142 2.86 -10.15 -14.69
N PHE A 143 2.61 -10.41 -13.40
CA PHE A 143 3.66 -10.85 -12.47
C PHE A 143 4.25 -12.22 -12.84
N THR A 144 3.44 -13.16 -13.34
CA THR A 144 3.94 -14.49 -13.72
C THR A 144 4.80 -14.41 -14.98
N SER A 145 4.35 -13.69 -16.01
CA SER A 145 5.04 -13.61 -17.31
C SER A 145 6.24 -12.65 -17.25
N GLY A 146 6.10 -11.55 -16.50
CA GLY A 146 7.13 -10.54 -16.28
C GLY A 146 8.10 -10.86 -15.14
N LYS A 147 8.10 -12.09 -14.59
CA LYS A 147 8.92 -12.51 -13.45
C LYS A 147 10.40 -12.16 -13.61
N SER A 148 10.96 -12.35 -14.81
CA SER A 148 12.36 -12.01 -15.11
C SER A 148 12.63 -10.51 -14.96
N CYS A 149 11.70 -9.67 -15.41
CA CYS A 149 11.81 -8.21 -15.29
C CYS A 149 11.72 -7.77 -13.83
N VAL A 150 10.77 -8.33 -13.06
CA VAL A 150 10.66 -8.07 -11.62
C VAL A 150 11.93 -8.49 -10.88
N PHE A 151 12.51 -9.64 -11.22
CA PHE A 151 13.79 -10.08 -10.63
C PHE A 151 14.95 -9.17 -11.01
N GLN A 152 14.97 -8.61 -12.22
CA GLN A 152 15.97 -7.63 -12.61
C GLN A 152 15.91 -6.40 -11.70
N VAL A 153 14.71 -5.83 -11.49
CA VAL A 153 14.50 -4.69 -10.60
C VAL A 153 15.06 -4.95 -9.20
N PHE A 154 14.71 -6.10 -8.61
CA PHE A 154 15.19 -6.44 -7.26
C PHE A 154 16.69 -6.74 -7.19
N ASN A 155 17.27 -7.33 -8.23
CA ASN A 155 18.71 -7.58 -8.26
C ASN A 155 19.51 -6.28 -8.34
N GLU A 156 19.06 -5.33 -9.15
CA GLU A 156 19.74 -4.04 -9.30
C GLU A 156 19.55 -3.15 -8.06
N SER A 157 18.39 -3.22 -7.38
CA SER A 157 18.10 -2.41 -6.18
C SER A 157 18.91 -2.77 -4.94
N GLN A 158 19.60 -3.92 -4.91
CA GLN A 158 20.42 -4.38 -3.77
C GLN A 158 21.57 -3.45 -3.39
N LEU A 159 21.93 -2.52 -4.26
CA LEU A 159 23.04 -1.57 -4.03
C LEU A 159 22.60 -0.27 -3.35
N PHE A 160 21.31 0.05 -3.37
CA PHE A 160 20.85 1.39 -2.96
C PHE A 160 19.50 1.44 -2.23
N GLU A 161 18.62 0.44 -2.36
CA GLU A 161 17.25 0.52 -1.80
C GLU A 161 16.84 -0.73 -1.04
N CYS A 162 17.22 -1.91 -1.55
CA CYS A 162 16.79 -3.18 -1.01
C CYS A 162 17.91 -3.89 -0.27
N ASP A 163 17.62 -4.38 0.93
CA ASP A 163 18.54 -5.30 1.61
C ASP A 163 18.64 -6.65 0.86
N ARG A 164 19.84 -7.24 0.86
CA ARG A 164 20.10 -8.51 0.18
C ARG A 164 19.25 -9.66 0.71
N ASP A 165 19.08 -9.75 2.02
CA ASP A 165 18.31 -10.84 2.65
C ASP A 165 16.81 -10.69 2.36
N ALA A 166 16.35 -9.46 2.14
CA ALA A 166 14.99 -9.19 1.68
C ALA A 166 14.79 -9.67 0.23
N VAL A 167 15.72 -9.36 -0.67
CA VAL A 167 15.66 -9.81 -2.08
C VAL A 167 15.76 -11.34 -2.19
N GLU A 168 16.63 -11.98 -1.41
CA GLU A 168 16.70 -13.44 -1.36
C GLU A 168 15.37 -14.06 -0.90
N LEU A 169 14.75 -13.48 0.13
CA LEU A 169 13.45 -13.94 0.61
C LEU A 169 12.35 -13.75 -0.44
N ILE A 170 12.36 -12.63 -1.17
CA ILE A 170 11.44 -12.35 -2.27
C ILE A 170 11.60 -13.40 -3.37
N HIS A 171 12.82 -13.69 -3.82
CA HIS A 171 13.05 -14.69 -4.85
C HIS A 171 12.59 -16.09 -4.43
N LYS A 172 12.92 -16.49 -3.19
CA LYS A 172 12.54 -17.78 -2.62
C LYS A 172 11.02 -17.94 -2.55
N ASN A 173 10.30 -16.86 -2.23
CA ASN A 173 8.85 -16.88 -2.01
C ASN A 173 8.05 -16.17 -3.12
N TYR A 174 8.62 -16.02 -4.31
CA TYR A 174 8.03 -15.16 -5.34
C TYR A 174 6.59 -15.57 -5.69
N ASP A 175 6.33 -16.86 -5.86
CA ASP A 175 4.99 -17.32 -6.26
C ASP A 175 3.94 -17.01 -5.16
N LEU A 176 4.34 -17.07 -3.88
CA LEU A 176 3.51 -16.64 -2.75
C LEU A 176 3.31 -15.11 -2.74
N ILE A 177 4.33 -14.33 -3.09
CA ILE A 177 4.21 -12.88 -3.25
C ILE A 177 3.24 -12.54 -4.38
N VAL A 178 3.28 -13.26 -5.51
CA VAL A 178 2.31 -13.11 -6.59
C VAL A 178 0.90 -13.41 -6.08
N ASP A 179 0.71 -14.47 -5.29
CA ASP A 179 -0.58 -14.74 -4.65
C ASP A 179 -1.04 -13.58 -3.77
N TYR A 180 -0.16 -13.00 -2.95
CA TYR A 180 -0.48 -11.83 -2.14
C TYR A 180 -0.78 -10.57 -2.98
N LEU A 181 -0.17 -10.39 -4.15
CA LEU A 181 -0.42 -9.25 -5.03
C LEU A 181 -1.71 -9.38 -5.84
N THR A 182 -2.17 -10.61 -6.06
CA THR A 182 -3.23 -10.92 -7.05
C THR A 182 -4.44 -11.61 -6.47
N THR A 183 -4.55 -11.69 -5.14
CA THR A 183 -5.75 -12.22 -4.49
C THR A 183 -6.74 -11.09 -4.24
N ASP A 184 -8.00 -11.30 -4.64
CA ASP A 184 -9.08 -10.39 -4.31
C ASP A 184 -9.35 -10.41 -2.79
N SER A 185 -9.13 -9.26 -2.16
CA SER A 185 -9.25 -9.03 -0.73
C SER A 185 -10.66 -8.60 -0.32
N SER A 186 -11.57 -8.36 -1.27
CA SER A 186 -12.94 -7.85 -1.02
C SER A 186 -13.78 -8.72 -0.08
N LYS A 187 -13.37 -9.97 0.16
CA LYS A 187 -14.03 -10.96 1.02
C LYS A 187 -13.23 -11.36 2.27
N LYS A 188 -12.04 -10.79 2.49
CA LYS A 188 -11.14 -11.16 3.60
C LYS A 188 -11.11 -10.08 4.69
N LEU A 189 -10.65 -10.47 5.87
CA LEU A 189 -10.29 -9.51 6.93
C LEU A 189 -9.23 -8.55 6.37
N CYS A 190 -9.32 -7.27 6.73
CA CYS A 190 -8.35 -6.25 6.34
C CYS A 190 -7.04 -6.34 7.16
N ARG A 191 -6.51 -7.56 7.28
CA ARG A 191 -5.28 -7.92 7.99
C ARG A 191 -4.47 -8.88 7.12
N GLY A 192 -3.16 -8.70 7.00
CA GLY A 192 -2.31 -9.63 6.25
C GLY A 192 -1.36 -8.96 5.26
N VAL A 193 -0.50 -9.76 4.64
CA VAL A 193 0.45 -9.32 3.61
C VAL A 193 -0.29 -8.76 2.38
N ASN A 194 -1.38 -9.40 1.97
CA ASN A 194 -2.15 -8.99 0.78
C ASN A 194 -2.75 -7.57 0.91
N PRO A 195 -3.52 -7.21 1.97
CA PRO A 195 -3.97 -5.83 2.16
C PRO A 195 -2.82 -4.82 2.23
N LEU A 196 -1.70 -5.19 2.88
CA LEU A 196 -0.50 -4.34 2.94
C LEU A 196 0.02 -4.04 1.54
N TYR A 197 0.24 -5.07 0.71
CA TYR A 197 0.81 -4.87 -0.63
C TYR A 197 -0.13 -4.08 -1.55
N GLN A 198 -1.44 -4.23 -1.39
CA GLN A 198 -2.42 -3.36 -2.05
C GLN A 198 -2.28 -1.90 -1.62
N LYS A 199 -2.05 -1.64 -0.32
CA LYS A 199 -1.77 -0.29 0.19
C LYS A 199 -0.45 0.26 -0.36
N LEU A 200 0.63 -0.53 -0.36
CA LEU A 200 1.94 -0.10 -0.84
C LEU A 200 1.92 0.39 -2.29
N GLN A 201 1.12 -0.25 -3.15
CA GLN A 201 0.90 0.22 -4.53
C GLN A 201 0.44 1.68 -4.57
N CYS A 202 -0.44 2.08 -3.64
CA CYS A 202 -0.99 3.44 -3.58
C CYS A 202 -0.10 4.41 -2.80
N GLU A 203 0.70 3.95 -1.82
CA GLU A 203 1.61 4.81 -1.06
C GLU A 203 2.65 5.48 -1.97
N VAL A 204 3.09 4.83 -3.05
CA VAL A 204 3.99 5.47 -4.03
C VAL A 204 3.32 6.68 -4.67
N ILE A 205 2.08 6.52 -5.16
CA ILE A 205 1.30 7.62 -5.76
C ILE A 205 1.08 8.73 -4.73
N LYS A 206 0.75 8.35 -3.50
CA LYS A 206 0.50 9.27 -2.39
C LYS A 206 1.74 10.08 -2.03
N ASP A 207 2.91 9.48 -1.94
CA ASP A 207 4.16 10.17 -1.64
C ASP A 207 4.47 11.25 -2.69
N LYS A 208 4.33 10.91 -3.98
CA LYS A 208 4.48 11.90 -5.06
C LYS A 208 3.42 12.99 -5.00
N TRP A 209 2.17 12.62 -4.75
CA TRP A 209 1.08 13.58 -4.64
C TRP A 209 1.25 14.55 -3.46
N LEU A 210 1.74 14.07 -2.32
CA LEU A 210 2.08 14.90 -1.16
C LEU A 210 3.28 15.82 -1.44
N SER A 211 4.29 15.34 -2.18
CA SER A 211 5.40 16.20 -2.64
C SER A 211 4.88 17.35 -3.50
N MET A 212 4.00 17.04 -4.46
CA MET A 212 3.36 18.05 -5.30
C MET A 212 2.49 19.03 -4.48
N ASP A 213 1.72 18.54 -3.49
CA ASP A 213 0.94 19.42 -2.60
C ASP A 213 1.85 20.41 -1.86
N SER A 214 2.98 19.92 -1.34
CA SER A 214 3.97 20.77 -0.64
C SER A 214 4.54 21.85 -1.56
N GLU A 215 4.91 21.49 -2.79
CA GLU A 215 5.40 22.43 -3.80
C GLU A 215 4.34 23.48 -4.15
N LEU A 216 3.08 23.06 -4.34
CA LEU A 216 1.96 23.95 -4.66
C LEU A 216 1.66 24.96 -3.52
N ILE A 217 1.83 24.55 -2.27
CA ILE A 217 1.67 25.43 -1.11
C ILE A 217 2.80 26.46 -1.05
N ASN A 218 4.04 26.03 -1.32
CA ASN A 218 5.24 26.84 -1.10
C ASN A 218 5.57 27.81 -2.25
N SER A 219 5.22 27.48 -3.51
CA SER A 219 5.65 28.29 -4.67
C SER A 219 4.95 29.65 -4.76
N GLY A 220 3.70 29.75 -4.29
CA GLY A 220 2.84 30.93 -4.40
C GLY A 220 2.39 31.31 -5.82
N ASN A 221 3.00 30.75 -6.88
CA ASN A 221 2.77 31.09 -8.29
C ASN A 221 2.72 29.82 -9.16
N ASN A 222 1.76 28.93 -8.88
CA ASN A 222 1.60 27.68 -9.61
C ASN A 222 1.08 27.91 -11.05
N THR A 223 1.67 27.19 -11.99
CA THR A 223 1.21 27.10 -13.38
C THR A 223 -0.08 26.27 -13.47
N GLN A 224 -0.81 26.43 -14.58
CA GLN A 224 -2.03 25.61 -14.80
C GLN A 224 -1.68 24.14 -14.98
N GLU A 225 -0.52 23.84 -15.59
CA GLU A 225 -0.01 22.50 -15.81
C GLU A 225 0.30 21.79 -14.49
N GLU A 226 0.98 22.46 -13.54
CA GLU A 226 1.25 21.90 -12.21
C GLU A 226 -0.03 21.59 -11.43
N ILE A 227 -1.02 22.50 -11.49
CA ILE A 227 -2.31 22.30 -10.85
C ILE A 227 -3.06 21.13 -11.50
N ALA A 228 -3.09 21.07 -12.83
CA ALA A 228 -3.76 19.99 -13.57
C ALA A 228 -3.13 18.64 -13.23
N GLY A 229 -1.79 18.55 -13.23
CA GLY A 229 -1.07 17.32 -12.87
C GLY A 229 -1.34 16.87 -11.43
N PHE A 230 -1.41 17.80 -10.46
CA PHE A 230 -1.77 17.48 -9.08
C PHE A 230 -3.21 16.93 -8.96
N LEU A 231 -4.15 17.55 -9.68
CA LEU A 231 -5.55 17.10 -9.68
C LEU A 231 -5.69 15.74 -10.35
N GLU A 232 -5.00 15.49 -11.46
CA GLU A 232 -5.01 14.21 -12.15
C GLU A 232 -4.42 13.10 -11.26
N LEU A 233 -3.23 13.32 -10.69
CA LEU A 233 -2.59 12.34 -9.81
C LEU A 233 -3.44 12.06 -8.56
N GLY A 234 -4.14 13.08 -8.03
CA GLY A 234 -5.09 12.89 -6.94
C GLY A 234 -6.28 11.99 -7.31
N ASN A 235 -6.75 12.03 -8.57
CA ASN A 235 -7.80 11.11 -9.03
C ASN A 235 -7.28 9.67 -9.12
N VAL A 236 -6.08 9.48 -9.67
CA VAL A 236 -5.40 8.18 -9.71
C VAL A 236 -5.20 7.62 -8.29
N LEU A 237 -4.79 8.48 -7.35
CA LEU A 237 -4.64 8.10 -5.94
C LEU A 237 -5.97 7.64 -5.34
N LYS A 238 -7.06 8.38 -5.56
CA LYS A 238 -8.39 8.00 -5.05
C LYS A 238 -8.88 6.67 -5.60
N GLU A 239 -8.69 6.45 -6.89
CA GLU A 239 -9.02 5.17 -7.53
C GLU A 239 -8.22 4.04 -6.85
N CYS A 240 -6.90 4.21 -6.71
CA CYS A 240 -6.05 3.24 -6.03
C CYS A 240 -6.51 2.96 -4.59
N MET A 241 -6.75 4.01 -3.80
CA MET A 241 -7.23 3.89 -2.42
C MET A 241 -8.61 3.21 -2.32
N SER A 242 -9.43 3.28 -3.37
CA SER A 242 -10.74 2.61 -3.41
C SER A 242 -10.61 1.08 -3.44
N HIS A 243 -9.50 0.56 -3.97
CA HIS A 243 -9.20 -0.86 -4.06
C HIS A 243 -8.46 -1.42 -2.84
N SER A 244 -8.14 -0.58 -1.85
CA SER A 244 -7.52 -1.01 -0.59
C SER A 244 -8.43 -0.74 0.61
N CYS A 245 -8.57 -1.75 1.46
CA CYS A 245 -9.33 -1.68 2.70
C CYS A 245 -8.55 -1.00 3.84
N LEU A 246 -7.23 -0.80 3.68
CA LEU A 246 -6.35 -0.22 4.71
C LEU A 246 -6.36 1.31 4.75
N TYR A 247 -7.10 1.95 3.84
CA TYR A 247 -7.33 3.38 3.88
C TYR A 247 -8.64 3.70 4.59
N THR A 248 -8.53 4.52 5.63
CA THR A 248 -9.67 5.04 6.38
C THR A 248 -10.49 6.01 5.54
N LYS A 249 -11.76 6.24 5.94
CA LYS A 249 -12.60 7.29 5.34
C LYS A 249 -11.90 8.65 5.43
N LYS A 250 -11.23 8.95 6.55
CA LYS A 250 -10.51 10.21 6.77
C LYS A 250 -9.40 10.43 5.75
N GLU A 251 -8.56 9.42 5.52
CA GLU A 251 -7.48 9.50 4.51
C GLU A 251 -8.05 9.72 3.11
N LYS A 252 -9.12 9.02 2.74
CA LYS A 252 -9.77 9.20 1.42
C LYS A 252 -10.35 10.61 1.27
N SER A 253 -11.07 11.09 2.28
CA SER A 253 -11.65 12.44 2.31
C SER A 253 -10.59 13.55 2.27
N TYR A 254 -9.40 13.31 2.80
CA TYR A 254 -8.31 14.28 2.76
C TYR A 254 -7.88 14.60 1.32
N VAL A 255 -7.78 13.59 0.46
CA VAL A 255 -7.43 13.80 -0.96
C VAL A 255 -8.49 14.66 -1.66
N ASP A 256 -9.78 14.36 -1.44
CA ASP A 256 -10.88 15.16 -2.00
C ASP A 256 -10.86 16.60 -1.49
N TYR A 257 -10.60 16.79 -0.19
CA TYR A 257 -10.50 18.12 0.41
C TYR A 257 -9.38 18.94 -0.22
N ARG A 258 -8.17 18.39 -0.29
CA ARG A 258 -7.00 19.10 -0.86
C ARG A 258 -7.15 19.41 -2.34
N GLN A 259 -7.75 18.51 -3.12
CA GLN A 259 -8.05 18.79 -4.53
C GLN A 259 -9.05 19.94 -4.67
N LYS A 260 -10.14 19.95 -3.89
CA LYS A 260 -11.15 21.03 -3.92
C LYS A 260 -10.58 22.36 -3.46
N GLU A 261 -9.78 22.36 -2.40
CA GLU A 261 -9.10 23.56 -1.90
C GLU A 261 -8.12 24.10 -2.95
N THR A 262 -7.36 23.24 -3.61
CA THR A 262 -6.43 23.66 -4.67
C THR A 262 -7.16 24.27 -5.86
N LYS A 263 -8.28 23.67 -6.29
CA LYS A 263 -9.15 24.26 -7.33
C LYS A 263 -9.64 25.64 -6.91
N PHE A 264 -10.16 25.75 -5.69
CA PHE A 264 -10.67 27.01 -5.15
C PHE A 264 -9.58 28.09 -5.09
N ARG A 265 -8.42 27.82 -4.47
CA ARG A 265 -7.32 28.78 -4.34
C ARG A 265 -6.83 29.32 -5.69
N ASN A 266 -6.89 28.51 -6.73
CA ASN A 266 -6.42 28.86 -8.06
C ASN A 266 -7.53 29.33 -9.01
N SER A 267 -8.76 29.46 -8.51
CA SER A 267 -9.91 29.79 -9.34
C SER A 267 -9.89 31.25 -9.83
N PRO A 268 -10.58 31.55 -10.94
CA PRO A 268 -10.77 32.92 -11.41
C PRO A 268 -11.41 33.84 -10.36
N PHE A 269 -12.27 33.29 -9.51
CA PHE A 269 -12.89 34.02 -8.40
C PHE A 269 -11.85 34.49 -7.39
N VAL A 270 -10.96 33.62 -6.89
CA VAL A 270 -9.95 34.00 -5.89
C VAL A 270 -8.96 35.02 -6.48
N LYS A 271 -8.53 34.81 -7.73
CA LYS A 271 -7.69 35.80 -8.44
C LYS A 271 -8.37 37.16 -8.53
N CYS A 272 -9.68 37.18 -8.80
CA CYS A 272 -10.47 38.41 -8.82
C CYS A 272 -10.56 39.06 -7.44
N ALA A 273 -10.85 38.29 -6.39
CA ALA A 273 -10.95 38.78 -5.03
C ALA A 273 -9.62 39.40 -4.56
N THR A 274 -8.48 38.75 -4.85
CA THR A 274 -7.14 39.29 -4.59
C THR A 274 -6.92 40.60 -5.32
N LYS A 275 -7.26 40.68 -6.62
CA LYS A 275 -7.17 41.93 -7.41
C LYS A 275 -8.03 43.07 -6.82
N ILE A 276 -9.24 42.76 -6.36
CA ILE A 276 -10.15 43.73 -5.72
C ILE A 276 -9.51 44.26 -4.43
N TYR A 277 -8.98 43.36 -3.61
CA TYR A 277 -8.33 43.68 -2.34
C TYR A 277 -7.07 44.53 -2.54
N GLU A 278 -6.15 44.11 -3.43
CA GLU A 278 -4.89 44.81 -3.72
C GLU A 278 -5.12 46.20 -4.31
N LYS A 279 -6.11 46.34 -5.19
CA LYS A 279 -6.50 47.63 -5.78
C LYS A 279 -7.36 48.48 -4.85
N LYS A 280 -7.72 47.98 -3.66
CA LYS A 280 -8.56 48.66 -2.67
C LYS A 280 -9.88 49.17 -3.27
N ILE A 281 -10.51 48.38 -4.13
CA ILE A 281 -11.77 48.77 -4.79
C ILE A 281 -12.90 48.76 -3.74
N ASN A 282 -13.59 49.90 -3.57
CA ASN A 282 -14.77 49.98 -2.71
C ASN A 282 -15.99 49.36 -3.43
N THR A 283 -16.19 48.06 -3.22
CA THR A 283 -17.25 47.30 -3.89
C THR A 283 -18.67 47.73 -3.49
N TYR A 284 -18.90 48.13 -2.24
CA TYR A 284 -20.22 48.57 -1.75
C TYR A 284 -20.65 49.95 -2.26
N GLU A 285 -19.69 50.78 -2.64
CA GLU A 285 -19.95 52.08 -3.27
C GLU A 285 -20.22 51.92 -4.75
N LYS A 286 -19.38 51.14 -5.44
CA LYS A 286 -19.51 50.90 -6.88
C LYS A 286 -20.68 49.97 -7.24
N TYR A 287 -21.04 49.05 -6.35
CA TYR A 287 -22.13 48.09 -6.52
C TYR A 287 -23.09 48.13 -5.30
N PRO A 288 -23.99 49.14 -5.23
CA PRO A 288 -24.88 49.31 -4.09
C PRO A 288 -25.82 48.13 -3.83
N CYS A 289 -26.16 47.34 -4.86
CA CYS A 289 -27.01 46.14 -4.73
C CYS A 289 -26.41 45.07 -3.82
N LEU A 290 -25.11 45.11 -3.50
CA LEU A 290 -24.49 44.22 -2.52
C LEU A 290 -25.03 44.44 -1.09
N LYS A 291 -25.68 45.58 -0.84
CA LYS A 291 -26.33 45.92 0.43
C LYS A 291 -27.73 45.32 0.57
N ASN A 292 -28.30 44.76 -0.49
CA ASN A 292 -29.64 44.14 -0.44
C ASN A 292 -29.64 42.91 0.48
N GLN A 293 -30.75 42.71 1.19
CA GLN A 293 -30.93 41.57 2.08
C GLN A 293 -31.44 40.32 1.36
N GLU A 294 -32.01 40.48 0.16
CA GLU A 294 -32.51 39.35 -0.62
C GLU A 294 -31.34 38.51 -1.19
N PRO A 295 -31.26 37.19 -0.87
CA PRO A 295 -30.14 36.36 -1.29
C PRO A 295 -29.95 36.26 -2.82
N LYS A 296 -31.04 36.26 -3.59
CA LYS A 296 -31.00 36.17 -5.06
C LYS A 296 -30.40 37.42 -5.68
N GLU A 297 -30.95 38.59 -5.36
CA GLU A 297 -30.45 39.88 -5.84
C GLU A 297 -28.99 40.11 -5.44
N LYS A 298 -28.61 39.71 -4.23
CA LYS A 298 -27.22 39.80 -3.77
C LYS A 298 -26.28 38.89 -4.56
N THR A 299 -26.75 37.71 -4.98
CA THR A 299 -25.97 36.77 -5.79
C THR A 299 -25.81 37.27 -7.23
N GLU A 300 -26.88 37.77 -7.83
CA GLU A 300 -26.83 38.41 -9.16
C GLU A 300 -25.90 39.62 -9.16
N CYS A 301 -25.97 40.46 -8.13
CA CYS A 301 -25.08 41.61 -7.96
C CYS A 301 -23.60 41.18 -7.84
N LYS A 302 -23.31 40.08 -7.13
CA LYS A 302 -21.95 39.51 -7.09
C LYS A 302 -21.48 39.02 -8.47
N LYS A 303 -22.34 38.32 -9.22
CA LYS A 303 -22.01 37.87 -10.59
C LYS A 303 -21.67 39.06 -11.49
N LEU A 304 -22.51 40.10 -11.49
CA LEU A 304 -22.28 41.33 -12.25
C LEU A 304 -20.96 42.02 -11.85
N MET A 305 -20.71 42.16 -10.54
CA MET A 305 -19.45 42.74 -10.04
C MET A 305 -18.22 41.96 -10.52
N LEU A 306 -18.25 40.63 -10.43
CA LEU A 306 -17.14 39.78 -10.85
C LEU A 306 -16.92 39.86 -12.37
N GLU A 307 -18.00 39.82 -13.15
CA GLU A 307 -17.95 39.93 -14.61
C GLU A 307 -17.33 41.27 -15.06
N GLU A 308 -17.76 42.39 -14.47
CA GLU A 308 -17.24 43.71 -14.83
C GLU A 308 -15.78 43.93 -14.41
N LEU A 309 -15.37 43.43 -13.23
CA LEU A 309 -14.04 43.69 -12.70
C LEU A 309 -12.98 42.73 -13.22
N CYS A 310 -13.40 41.51 -13.58
CA CYS A 310 -12.50 40.38 -13.79
C CYS A 310 -12.87 39.48 -14.98
N GLY A 311 -14.03 39.70 -15.61
CA GLY A 311 -14.51 38.93 -16.75
C GLY A 311 -15.46 37.79 -16.36
N LYS A 312 -16.15 37.27 -17.37
CA LYS A 312 -17.24 36.30 -17.22
C LYS A 312 -16.83 35.01 -16.49
N GLU A 313 -15.60 34.54 -16.70
CA GLU A 313 -15.08 33.33 -16.07
C GLU A 313 -15.08 33.41 -14.53
N ALA A 314 -14.83 34.60 -13.96
CA ALA A 314 -14.89 34.81 -12.51
C ALA A 314 -16.33 34.80 -11.96
N ALA A 315 -17.30 35.24 -12.76
CA ALA A 315 -18.72 35.21 -12.40
C ALA A 315 -19.30 33.79 -12.49
N ASP A 316 -18.92 33.04 -13.53
CA ASP A 316 -19.34 31.66 -13.74
C ASP A 316 -18.78 30.73 -12.65
N ASN A 317 -17.58 31.02 -12.11
CA ASN A 317 -16.97 30.24 -11.02
C ASN A 317 -17.58 30.49 -9.62
N LEU A 318 -18.54 31.42 -9.49
CA LEU A 318 -19.13 31.76 -8.18
C LEU A 318 -19.87 30.57 -7.53
N GLU A 319 -20.53 29.73 -8.33
CA GLU A 319 -21.28 28.56 -7.84
C GLU A 319 -20.34 27.48 -7.29
N GLU A 320 -19.29 27.11 -8.03
CA GLU A 320 -18.27 26.15 -7.58
C GLU A 320 -17.57 26.63 -6.29
N THR A 321 -17.40 27.95 -6.15
CA THR A 321 -16.88 28.55 -4.91
C THR A 321 -17.84 28.39 -3.73
N GLN A 322 -19.14 28.57 -3.93
CA GLN A 322 -20.14 28.36 -2.88
C GLN A 322 -20.18 26.89 -2.43
N GLU A 323 -20.12 25.96 -3.37
CA GLU A 323 -20.05 24.52 -3.09
C GLU A 323 -18.82 24.16 -2.24
N PHE A 324 -17.66 24.79 -2.51
CA PHE A 324 -16.47 24.60 -1.68
C PHE A 324 -16.70 25.07 -0.23
N PHE A 325 -17.29 26.24 -0.02
CA PHE A 325 -17.56 26.75 1.33
C PHE A 325 -18.54 25.86 2.09
N GLU A 326 -19.60 25.39 1.44
CA GLU A 326 -20.55 24.43 2.03
C GLU A 326 -19.85 23.11 2.40
N PHE A 327 -19.01 22.59 1.51
CA PHE A 327 -18.20 21.40 1.76
C PHE A 327 -17.22 21.60 2.93
N ALA A 328 -16.51 22.72 2.99
CA ALA A 328 -15.54 23.02 4.04
C ALA A 328 -16.23 23.19 5.42
N LEU A 329 -17.40 23.82 5.45
CA LEU A 329 -18.20 23.98 6.67
C LEU A 329 -18.77 22.66 7.17
N GLY A 330 -19.16 21.75 6.27
CA GLY A 330 -19.65 20.41 6.62
C GLY A 330 -18.54 19.45 7.09
N ASN A 331 -17.31 19.59 6.58
CA ASN A 331 -16.19 18.70 6.90
C ASN A 331 -15.30 19.15 8.07
N ASN A 332 -15.42 20.40 8.55
CA ASN A 332 -14.67 20.88 9.72
C ASN A 332 -14.94 20.07 11.01
N THR A 333 -15.98 19.22 11.04
CA THR A 333 -16.26 18.31 12.16
C THR A 333 -15.59 16.93 12.03
N GLU A 334 -15.25 16.45 10.82
CA GLU A 334 -14.62 15.13 10.60
C GLU A 334 -13.09 15.20 10.33
N ILE A 335 -12.55 16.36 9.94
CA ILE A 335 -11.11 16.51 9.58
C ILE A 335 -10.23 16.94 10.78
N ILE A 336 -10.79 17.63 11.78
CA ILE A 336 -10.07 18.25 12.92
C ILE A 336 -10.01 17.35 14.17
N GLN A 337 -10.73 16.22 14.20
CA GLN A 337 -10.54 15.13 15.18
C GLN A 337 -9.83 13.96 14.51
#